data_AF-A0A1A9WGE5-F1
#
_entry.id   AF-A0A1A9WGE5-F1
#
_cell.length_a   1.000
_cell.length_b   1.000
_cell.length_c   1.000
_cell.angle_alpha   90.00
_cell.angle_beta   90.00
_cell.angle_gamma   90.00
#
_symmetry.space_group_name_H-M   'P 1'
#
loop_
_entity.id
_entity.type
_entity.pdbx_description
1 polymer ?
#
loop_
_entity_poly.entity_id
_entity_poly.type
_entity_poly.pdbx_seq_one_letter_code
_entity_poly.pdbx_strand_id
1 'polypeptide(L)'
;MPTYWFPYGLWCRFRLKQIISKTANSCETMFAKNIRIFSFLIILVNVSPYAAEAQYRPYYRHQNRNISYMHHLSEFHKQELHNIAIRLEHSIDNDKYACDGYFDYVCGRNRPLFSILGHLPHSGELIQLLKQLQEDREQFEAKQKLFDFFISCNSFKSLDDCYYESFEYFKPLFGYIITKKHINSNSYEVKNFVEILERFLAKAKSSQTTSHDIIRMKLLTLKEKFRMPQIYFRANDLNYEYRELSIYRESYQHNIKNLELYRKVNSTYEYGVQRTMLDWSLYLYQSRNKPMSYYYATLNVHLWMTLYNSTERQQSLEIGGLQRLLEVGECLKLPQFVNVLDEARILAVIYLKSFRNAWEGYRDWITASTEHQEIYDEENDILEKYRLNNKKLFFTLYAQNFCEFGRDLAENVFYLGLKQNHDFFKIYSCNYKPESFLDCI
;
A
#
# COMPACT_ATOMS: atom_id res chain seq x y z
N MET A 1 -8.50 37.81 -6.00
CA MET A 1 -8.64 36.54 -5.26
C MET A 1 -9.75 35.72 -5.88
N PRO A 2 -9.38 34.73 -6.70
CA PRO A 2 -10.08 33.44 -6.72
C PRO A 2 -9.09 32.25 -6.62
N THR A 3 -9.57 31.19 -5.97
CA THR A 3 -8.92 29.90 -5.73
C THR A 3 -8.91 29.03 -7.00
N TYR A 4 -7.74 28.67 -7.52
CA TYR A 4 -7.61 27.71 -8.63
C TYR A 4 -7.51 26.28 -8.09
N TRP A 5 -8.49 25.46 -8.47
CA TRP A 5 -8.53 24.01 -8.33
C TRP A 5 -8.20 23.36 -9.68
N PHE A 6 -7.21 22.47 -9.72
CA PHE A 6 -6.89 21.46 -10.77
C PHE A 6 -6.66 21.92 -12.23
N PRO A 7 -5.72 21.25 -12.94
CA PRO A 7 -6.19 20.32 -13.98
C PRO A 7 -5.35 19.03 -14.06
N TYR A 8 -5.98 17.87 -13.88
CA TYR A 8 -5.47 16.59 -14.40
C TYR A 8 -6.39 16.11 -15.52
N GLY A 9 -6.04 16.52 -16.74
CA GLY A 9 -6.59 16.00 -17.99
C GLY A 9 -5.58 15.10 -18.70
N LEU A 10 -6.13 14.07 -19.37
CA LEU A 10 -5.52 13.09 -20.28
C LEU A 10 -4.32 12.31 -19.73
N TRP A 11 -4.39 10.98 -19.70
CA TRP A 11 -3.53 10.12 -20.53
C TRP A 11 -3.95 8.67 -20.29
N CYS A 12 -4.47 8.06 -21.35
CA CYS A 12 -4.83 6.66 -21.47
C CYS A 12 -4.31 6.19 -22.84
N ARG A 13 -3.92 4.91 -22.92
CA ARG A 13 -3.37 4.16 -24.07
C ARG A 13 -1.87 4.37 -24.36
N PHE A 14 -1.11 3.28 -24.27
CA PHE A 14 -0.49 2.67 -25.46
C PHE A 14 -0.09 1.20 -25.16
N ARG A 15 -0.66 0.27 -25.92
CA ARG A 15 -0.19 -1.11 -26.09
C ARG A 15 1.00 -1.10 -27.06
N LEU A 16 2.00 -1.93 -26.81
CA LEU A 16 3.10 -2.23 -27.72
C LEU A 16 2.59 -2.70 -29.10
N LYS A 17 3.03 -2.04 -30.17
CA LYS A 17 3.36 -2.66 -31.46
C LYS A 17 4.50 -1.86 -32.11
N GLN A 18 5.45 -2.61 -32.68
CA GLN A 18 6.65 -2.22 -33.43
C GLN A 18 6.60 -0.87 -34.16
N ILE A 19 7.73 -0.15 -34.16
CA ILE A 19 8.39 0.41 -35.36
C ILE A 19 9.85 0.74 -35.02
N ILE A 20 10.73 0.21 -35.87
CA ILE A 20 12.17 0.49 -35.97
C ILE A 20 12.37 1.82 -36.72
N SER A 21 13.48 2.52 -36.41
CA SER A 21 14.20 3.52 -37.23
C SER A 21 14.06 5.01 -36.88
N LYS A 22 15.19 5.56 -36.37
CA LYS A 22 15.83 6.88 -36.61
C LYS A 22 14.96 8.14 -36.42
N THR A 23 15.30 9.14 -35.61
CA THR A 23 16.56 9.88 -35.45
C THR A 23 16.65 10.55 -34.08
N ALA A 24 17.87 10.80 -33.60
CA ALA A 24 18.21 11.56 -32.40
C ALA A 24 17.54 12.95 -32.36
N ASN A 25 16.90 13.27 -31.23
CA ASN A 25 16.99 14.58 -30.56
C ASN A 25 16.26 14.57 -29.21
N SER A 26 16.98 15.11 -28.21
CA SER A 26 16.64 15.51 -26.84
C SER A 26 16.22 14.45 -25.80
N CYS A 27 17.15 14.20 -24.87
CA CYS A 27 17.02 13.39 -23.67
C CYS A 27 16.15 14.06 -22.57
N GLU A 28 15.68 15.29 -22.81
CA GLU A 28 14.89 16.11 -21.87
C GLU A 28 13.38 15.79 -21.91
N THR A 29 12.89 15.07 -22.93
CA THR A 29 11.44 14.82 -23.11
C THR A 29 10.95 13.46 -22.60
N MET A 30 11.83 12.58 -22.12
CA MET A 30 11.42 11.29 -21.51
C MET A 30 11.15 11.39 -20.01
N PHE A 31 11.76 12.32 -19.29
CA PHE A 31 11.61 12.44 -17.83
C PHE A 31 10.25 13.03 -17.39
N ALA A 32 9.58 13.81 -18.24
CA ALA A 32 8.31 14.46 -17.93
C ALA A 32 7.06 13.61 -18.22
N LYS A 33 7.21 12.41 -18.81
CA LYS A 33 6.07 11.59 -19.27
C LYS A 33 5.68 10.40 -18.39
N ASN A 34 6.47 10.03 -17.39
CA ASN A 34 6.27 8.80 -16.60
C ASN A 34 5.91 8.99 -15.11
N ILE A 35 5.58 10.20 -14.66
CA ILE A 35 5.11 10.43 -13.28
C ILE A 35 3.61 10.71 -13.30
N ARG A 36 2.82 9.65 -13.51
CA ARG A 36 1.39 9.66 -13.22
C ARG A 36 0.98 8.36 -12.55
N ILE A 37 0.19 8.53 -11.49
CA ILE A 37 -0.64 7.55 -10.77
C ILE A 37 -0.03 7.09 -9.44
N PHE A 38 -0.20 7.95 -8.42
CA PHE A 38 -0.18 7.60 -7.00
C PHE A 38 -1.61 7.25 -6.55
N SER A 39 -1.89 6.00 -6.18
CA SER A 39 -3.23 5.57 -5.76
C SER A 39 -3.39 5.29 -4.25
N PHE A 40 -2.49 5.79 -3.40
CA PHE A 40 -2.73 5.83 -1.94
C PHE A 40 -2.74 7.26 -1.35
N LEU A 41 -2.36 8.28 -2.14
CA LEU A 41 -2.13 9.66 -1.68
C LEU A 41 -3.29 10.65 -1.96
N ILE A 42 -4.31 10.28 -2.76
CA ILE A 42 -5.41 11.19 -3.13
C ILE A 42 -6.59 11.12 -2.15
N ILE A 43 -6.61 10.12 -1.28
CA ILE A 43 -7.81 9.75 -0.53
C ILE A 43 -7.99 10.57 0.77
N LEU A 44 -6.91 11.13 1.33
CA LEU A 44 -7.00 11.89 2.57
C LEU A 44 -7.13 13.40 2.36
N VAL A 45 -7.19 13.93 1.13
CA VAL A 45 -7.32 15.38 0.90
C VAL A 45 -8.78 15.82 0.73
N ASN A 46 -9.67 15.00 0.17
CA ASN A 46 -11.05 15.38 -0.16
C ASN A 46 -12.11 14.75 0.76
N VAL A 47 -12.13 15.15 2.03
CA VAL A 47 -13.26 14.86 2.94
C VAL A 47 -13.78 16.17 3.47
N SER A 48 -14.97 16.56 3.03
CA SER A 48 -15.79 17.62 3.62
C SER A 48 -16.31 17.16 5.00
N PRO A 49 -16.46 18.04 6.01
CA PRO A 49 -16.84 17.65 7.37
C PRO A 49 -18.30 17.20 7.56
N TYR A 50 -19.10 17.04 6.50
CA TYR A 50 -20.53 16.76 6.62
C TYR A 50 -20.95 15.49 5.88
N ALA A 51 -21.12 14.40 6.64
CA ALA A 51 -22.00 13.25 6.35
C ALA A 51 -21.90 12.28 7.56
N ALA A 52 -22.74 12.45 8.58
CA ALA A 52 -24.10 11.92 8.74
C ALA A 52 -24.09 10.71 9.69
N GLU A 53 -24.84 10.88 10.79
CA GLU A 53 -25.02 9.97 11.90
C GLU A 53 -25.66 8.65 11.46
N ALA A 54 -25.08 7.52 11.89
CA ALA A 54 -25.78 6.24 11.92
C ALA A 54 -25.78 5.74 13.37
N GLN A 55 -26.97 5.78 13.98
CA GLN A 55 -27.25 5.42 15.37
C GLN A 55 -26.97 3.93 15.63
N TYR A 56 -26.26 3.65 16.73
CA TYR A 56 -26.00 2.31 17.27
C TYR A 56 -27.12 1.86 18.21
N ARG A 57 -27.51 0.59 18.12
CA ARG A 57 -28.11 -0.17 19.24
C ARG A 57 -27.15 -1.29 19.66
N PRO A 58 -26.90 -1.52 20.96
CA PRO A 58 -26.03 -2.59 21.43
C PRO A 58 -26.82 -3.89 21.66
N TYR A 59 -26.19 -5.04 21.42
CA TYR A 59 -26.61 -6.33 21.96
C TYR A 59 -25.43 -6.99 22.69
N TYR A 60 -25.68 -7.45 23.91
CA TYR A 60 -24.68 -7.92 24.89
C TYR A 60 -24.36 -9.42 24.76
N ARG A 61 -23.05 -9.70 24.94
CA ARG A 61 -22.39 -10.68 25.84
C ARG A 61 -22.70 -12.18 25.75
N HIS A 62 -21.64 -12.96 25.52
CA HIS A 62 -21.36 -14.19 26.28
C HIS A 62 -19.90 -14.27 26.72
N GLN A 63 -19.69 -14.88 27.88
CA GLN A 63 -18.52 -14.83 28.75
C GLN A 63 -17.45 -15.89 28.42
N ASN A 64 -16.20 -15.46 28.64
CA ASN A 64 -15.03 -16.14 29.21
C ASN A 64 -14.83 -17.66 29.02
N ARG A 65 -13.65 -17.99 28.48
CA ARG A 65 -12.73 -18.94 29.14
C ARG A 65 -11.31 -18.38 29.11
N ASN A 66 -10.77 -18.10 30.30
CA ASN A 66 -9.35 -17.90 30.54
C ASN A 66 -8.65 -19.26 30.48
N ILE A 67 -7.77 -19.42 29.50
CA ILE A 67 -6.71 -20.42 29.50
C ILE A 67 -5.43 -19.59 29.46
N SER A 68 -4.50 -19.85 30.38
CA SER A 68 -3.14 -19.33 30.34
C SER A 68 -2.49 -19.90 29.08
N TYR A 69 -2.44 -19.10 28.01
CA TYR A 69 -1.79 -19.46 26.75
C TYR A 69 -0.29 -19.15 26.88
N MET A 70 0.55 -20.18 26.80
CA MET A 70 1.79 -20.00 26.03
C MET A 70 1.31 -19.70 24.60
N HIS A 71 1.57 -18.49 24.11
CA HIS A 71 1.09 -18.05 22.81
C HIS A 71 1.87 -18.78 21.71
N HIS A 72 1.38 -19.93 21.28
CA HIS A 72 1.86 -20.56 20.05
C HIS A 72 1.31 -19.78 18.85
N LEU A 73 2.16 -19.44 17.88
CA LEU A 73 1.71 -18.93 16.59
C LEU A 73 0.65 -19.86 15.99
N SER A 74 -0.41 -19.29 15.41
CA SER A 74 -1.44 -20.11 14.76
C SER A 74 -0.85 -20.88 13.58
N GLU A 75 -1.38 -22.08 13.28
CA GLU A 75 -0.90 -22.87 12.14
C GLU A 75 -1.06 -22.14 10.80
N PHE A 76 -2.10 -21.30 10.67
CA PHE A 76 -2.28 -20.44 9.48
C PHE A 76 -1.16 -19.39 9.36
N HIS A 77 -0.71 -18.82 10.48
CA HIS A 77 0.41 -17.87 10.51
C HIS A 77 1.73 -18.55 10.17
N LYS A 78 2.00 -19.72 10.75
CA LYS A 78 3.19 -20.52 10.42
C LYS A 78 3.21 -20.91 8.94
N GLN A 79 2.07 -21.32 8.39
CA GLN A 79 1.95 -21.63 6.97
C GLN A 79 2.20 -20.38 6.10
N GLU A 80 1.68 -19.22 6.50
CA GLU A 80 1.90 -17.99 5.74
C GLU A 80 3.36 -17.51 5.81
N LEU A 81 4.06 -17.69 6.93
CA LEU A 81 5.51 -17.45 7.00
C LEU A 81 6.28 -18.32 6.00
N HIS A 82 5.94 -19.60 5.90
CA HIS A 82 6.50 -20.50 4.88
C HIS A 82 6.19 -20.01 3.46
N ASN A 83 4.93 -19.65 3.19
CA ASN A 83 4.52 -19.15 1.88
C ASN A 83 5.28 -17.88 1.48
N ILE A 84 5.41 -16.92 2.41
CA ILE A 84 6.14 -15.67 2.16
C ILE A 84 7.63 -15.96 1.94
N ALA A 85 8.25 -16.82 2.75
CA ALA A 85 9.65 -17.17 2.60
C ALA A 85 9.96 -17.81 1.24
N ILE A 86 9.14 -18.79 0.83
CA ILE A 86 9.24 -19.44 -0.49
C ILE A 86 9.03 -18.41 -1.60
N ARG A 87 7.99 -17.59 -1.51
CA ARG A 87 7.72 -16.54 -2.52
C ARG A 87 8.88 -15.55 -2.61
N LEU A 88 9.50 -15.20 -1.49
CA LEU A 88 10.62 -14.27 -1.47
C LEU A 88 11.84 -14.85 -2.16
N GLU A 89 12.20 -16.11 -1.88
CA GLU A 89 13.28 -16.83 -2.54
C GLU A 89 13.13 -16.84 -4.08
N HIS A 90 11.89 -16.93 -4.58
CA HIS A 90 11.61 -16.86 -6.01
C HIS A 90 11.61 -15.43 -6.57
N SER A 91 11.44 -14.41 -5.73
CA SER A 91 11.37 -13.00 -6.14
C SER A 91 12.71 -12.28 -6.11
N ILE A 92 13.62 -12.66 -5.21
CA ILE A 92 14.95 -12.05 -5.07
C ILE A 92 15.95 -12.72 -6.00
N ASP A 93 16.91 -11.95 -6.49
CA ASP A 93 18.03 -12.46 -7.27
C ASP A 93 19.22 -12.75 -6.35
N ASN A 94 19.30 -13.99 -5.86
CA ASN A 94 20.38 -14.44 -4.97
C ASN A 94 21.77 -14.46 -5.63
N ASP A 95 21.84 -14.32 -6.96
CA ASP A 95 23.13 -14.21 -7.68
C ASP A 95 23.71 -12.79 -7.59
N LYS A 96 22.90 -11.81 -7.13
CA LYS A 96 23.32 -10.44 -6.88
C LYS A 96 23.64 -10.27 -5.40
N TYR A 97 24.72 -9.54 -5.12
CA TYR A 97 25.06 -9.21 -3.75
C TYR A 97 24.29 -7.96 -3.30
N ALA A 98 23.56 -8.07 -2.19
CA ALA A 98 22.70 -7.00 -1.66
C ALA A 98 23.44 -5.66 -1.45
N CYS A 99 24.74 -5.72 -1.15
CA CYS A 99 25.55 -4.55 -0.88
C CYS A 99 26.07 -3.88 -2.17
N ASP A 100 26.24 -4.61 -3.28
CA ASP A 100 26.73 -4.04 -4.54
C ASP A 100 25.63 -3.30 -5.33
N GLY A 101 24.39 -3.76 -5.16
CA GLY A 101 23.21 -3.16 -5.78
C GLY A 101 21.96 -3.78 -5.20
N TYR A 102 21.37 -3.14 -4.18
CA TYR A 102 20.24 -3.71 -3.48
C TYR A 102 19.00 -3.82 -4.37
N PHE A 103 18.81 -2.87 -5.29
CA PHE A 103 17.76 -2.94 -6.30
C PHE A 103 17.89 -4.19 -7.17
N ASP A 104 19.09 -4.50 -7.66
CA ASP A 104 19.30 -5.69 -8.50
C ASP A 104 19.03 -6.96 -7.68
N TYR A 105 19.41 -6.98 -6.40
CA TYR A 105 19.12 -8.09 -5.48
C TYR A 105 17.62 -8.28 -5.23
N VAL A 106 16.85 -7.24 -4.92
CA VAL A 106 15.41 -7.40 -4.59
C VAL A 106 14.47 -7.40 -5.80
N CYS A 107 14.87 -6.77 -6.91
CA CYS A 107 14.03 -6.54 -8.09
C CYS A 107 14.54 -7.25 -9.35
N GLY A 108 15.74 -7.86 -9.33
CA GLY A 108 16.39 -8.42 -10.51
C GLY A 108 15.59 -9.52 -11.24
N ARG A 109 14.74 -10.26 -10.53
CA ARG A 109 13.85 -11.27 -11.15
C ARG A 109 12.53 -10.71 -11.66
N ASN A 110 12.26 -9.41 -11.49
CA ASN A 110 11.03 -8.74 -11.90
C ASN A 110 9.74 -9.44 -11.40
N ARG A 111 9.78 -9.94 -10.17
CA ARG A 111 8.65 -10.63 -9.50
C ARG A 111 8.42 -10.07 -8.08
N PRO A 112 8.29 -8.75 -7.90
CA PRO A 112 8.08 -8.19 -6.56
C PRO A 112 6.81 -8.78 -5.95
N LEU A 113 6.86 -9.10 -4.65
CA LEU A 113 5.69 -9.69 -3.98
C LEU A 113 4.61 -8.67 -3.67
N PHE A 114 4.93 -7.38 -3.80
CA PHE A 114 4.07 -6.25 -3.50
C PHE A 114 4.47 -5.05 -4.36
N SER A 115 3.52 -4.16 -4.64
CA SER A 115 3.79 -2.80 -5.13
C SER A 115 3.10 -1.80 -4.22
N ILE A 116 3.52 -0.53 -4.25
CA ILE A 116 2.90 0.59 -3.50
C ILE A 116 1.37 0.68 -3.73
N LEU A 117 0.89 0.11 -4.84
CA LEU A 117 -0.52 0.10 -5.25
C LEU A 117 -1.39 -0.93 -4.50
N GLY A 118 -0.82 -1.68 -3.55
CA GLY A 118 -1.47 -2.84 -2.95
C GLY A 118 -1.27 -4.09 -3.80
N HIS A 119 -1.53 -5.29 -3.24
CA HIS A 119 -1.48 -6.48 -4.09
C HIS A 119 -2.63 -6.41 -5.10
N LEU A 120 -2.38 -6.71 -6.36
CA LEU A 120 -3.42 -7.33 -7.16
C LEU A 120 -3.61 -8.73 -6.56
N PRO A 121 -4.83 -9.12 -6.12
CA PRO A 121 -5.03 -10.46 -5.60
C PRO A 121 -4.57 -11.48 -6.66
N HIS A 122 -3.94 -12.57 -6.23
CA HIS A 122 -3.53 -13.62 -7.16
C HIS A 122 -4.76 -14.19 -7.87
N SER A 123 -4.60 -14.71 -9.09
CA SER A 123 -5.71 -15.25 -9.88
C SER A 123 -6.56 -16.25 -9.08
N GLY A 124 -5.92 -17.13 -8.30
CA GLY A 124 -6.61 -18.06 -7.40
C GLY A 124 -7.48 -17.38 -6.33
N GLU A 125 -7.02 -16.27 -5.76
CA GLU A 125 -7.81 -15.49 -4.79
C GLU A 125 -9.00 -14.79 -5.46
N LEU A 126 -8.80 -14.23 -6.67
CA LEU A 126 -9.88 -13.62 -7.44
C LEU A 126 -10.95 -14.62 -7.82
N ILE A 127 -10.56 -15.82 -8.25
CA ILE A 127 -11.47 -16.93 -8.55
C ILE A 127 -12.29 -17.29 -7.29
N GLN A 128 -11.62 -17.43 -6.15
CA GLN A 128 -12.26 -17.78 -4.89
C GLN A 128 -13.25 -16.70 -4.44
N LEU A 129 -12.87 -15.42 -4.50
CA LEU A 129 -13.73 -14.30 -4.13
C LEU A 129 -14.94 -14.19 -5.07
N LEU A 130 -14.74 -14.35 -6.38
CA LEU A 130 -15.82 -14.32 -7.35
C LEU A 130 -16.81 -15.46 -7.11
N LYS A 131 -16.31 -16.67 -6.85
CA LYS A 131 -17.14 -17.83 -6.48
C LYS A 131 -17.93 -17.56 -5.19
N GLN A 132 -17.28 -17.01 -4.17
CA GLN A 132 -17.96 -16.66 -2.92
C GLN A 132 -19.03 -15.59 -3.09
N LEU A 133 -18.83 -14.65 -4.03
CA LEU A 133 -19.82 -13.63 -4.39
C LEU A 133 -20.99 -14.28 -5.15
N GLN A 134 -20.71 -15.21 -6.07
CA GLN A 134 -21.72 -15.97 -6.82
C GLN A 134 -22.62 -16.79 -5.87
N GLU A 135 -22.02 -17.48 -4.90
CA GLU A 135 -22.71 -18.32 -3.93
C GLU A 135 -23.37 -17.53 -2.78
N ASP A 136 -23.11 -16.23 -2.67
CA ASP A 136 -23.73 -15.40 -1.64
C ASP A 136 -25.24 -15.27 -1.89
N ARG A 137 -26.03 -15.56 -0.85
CA ARG A 137 -27.51 -15.59 -0.94
C ARG A 137 -28.13 -14.22 -1.14
N GLU A 138 -27.42 -13.14 -0.81
CA GLU A 138 -27.92 -11.78 -0.99
C GLU A 138 -27.97 -11.46 -2.49
N GLN A 139 -29.18 -11.26 -2.99
CA GLN A 139 -29.44 -10.96 -4.39
C GLN A 139 -29.52 -9.45 -4.56
N PHE A 140 -28.64 -8.91 -5.40
CA PHE A 140 -28.59 -7.49 -5.67
C PHE A 140 -28.05 -7.24 -7.09
N GLU A 141 -28.64 -6.29 -7.81
CA GLU A 141 -28.46 -6.02 -9.24
C GLU A 141 -26.99 -5.83 -9.64
N ALA A 142 -26.20 -5.19 -8.77
CA ALA A 142 -24.78 -4.99 -9.03
C ALA A 142 -24.00 -6.30 -9.22
N LYS A 143 -24.39 -7.40 -8.52
CA LYS A 143 -23.80 -8.72 -8.75
C LYS A 143 -24.09 -9.24 -10.15
N GLN A 144 -25.33 -9.09 -10.62
CA GLN A 144 -25.71 -9.52 -11.96
C GLN A 144 -24.91 -8.77 -13.02
N LYS A 145 -24.78 -7.44 -12.87
CA LYS A 145 -23.95 -6.59 -13.74
C LYS A 145 -22.49 -7.03 -13.78
N LEU A 146 -21.91 -7.42 -12.65
CA LEU A 146 -20.55 -7.99 -12.63
C LEU A 146 -20.48 -9.27 -13.47
N PHE A 147 -21.42 -10.21 -13.28
CA PHE A 147 -21.39 -11.48 -14.00
C PHE A 147 -21.66 -11.31 -15.50
N ASP A 148 -22.56 -10.41 -15.90
CA ASP A 148 -22.77 -10.08 -17.32
C ASP A 148 -21.52 -9.45 -17.94
N PHE A 149 -20.81 -8.60 -17.19
CA PHE A 149 -19.53 -8.06 -17.64
C PHE A 149 -18.45 -9.16 -17.74
N PHE A 150 -18.36 -10.06 -16.77
CA PHE A 150 -17.40 -11.18 -16.81
C PHE A 150 -17.64 -12.07 -18.03
N ILE A 151 -18.91 -12.38 -18.32
CA ILE A 151 -19.29 -13.19 -19.49
C ILE A 151 -18.96 -12.46 -20.79
N SER A 152 -19.25 -11.16 -20.88
CA SER A 152 -18.92 -10.39 -22.07
C SER A 152 -17.41 -10.27 -22.26
N CYS A 153 -16.64 -10.06 -21.19
CA CYS A 153 -15.18 -10.06 -21.23
C CYS A 153 -14.62 -11.39 -21.72
N ASN A 154 -15.10 -12.51 -21.17
CA ASN A 154 -14.58 -13.85 -21.49
C ASN A 154 -14.90 -14.27 -22.95
N SER A 155 -15.73 -13.50 -23.64
CA SER A 155 -15.97 -13.66 -25.08
C SER A 155 -14.87 -13.01 -25.94
N PHE A 156 -13.99 -12.19 -25.36
CA PHE A 156 -12.95 -11.41 -26.07
C PHE A 156 -11.54 -11.53 -25.48
N LYS A 157 -11.41 -11.87 -24.19
CA LYS A 157 -10.13 -11.95 -23.47
C LYS A 157 -9.95 -13.28 -22.77
N SER A 158 -8.75 -13.53 -22.27
CA SER A 158 -8.46 -14.72 -21.48
C SER A 158 -9.23 -14.71 -20.15
N LEU A 159 -9.45 -15.89 -19.56
CA LEU A 159 -10.11 -16.00 -18.26
C LEU A 159 -9.39 -15.18 -17.18
N ASP A 160 -8.05 -15.25 -17.14
CA ASP A 160 -7.25 -14.51 -16.18
C ASP A 160 -7.44 -12.99 -16.34
N ASP A 161 -7.37 -12.47 -17.56
CA ASP A 161 -7.64 -11.04 -17.84
C ASP A 161 -9.03 -10.63 -17.37
N CYS A 162 -10.04 -11.50 -17.52
CA CYS A 162 -11.40 -11.19 -17.11
C CYS A 162 -11.61 -11.25 -15.59
N TYR A 163 -10.91 -12.13 -14.87
CA TYR A 163 -10.88 -12.07 -13.41
C TYR A 163 -10.30 -10.74 -12.93
N TYR A 164 -9.19 -10.30 -13.52
CA TYR A 164 -8.56 -9.02 -13.18
C TYR A 164 -9.46 -7.84 -13.53
N GLU A 165 -10.05 -7.79 -14.73
CA GLU A 165 -10.89 -6.66 -15.12
C GLU A 165 -12.20 -6.60 -14.33
N SER A 166 -12.85 -7.74 -14.08
CA SER A 166 -14.03 -7.78 -13.23
C SER A 166 -13.68 -7.31 -11.82
N PHE A 167 -12.53 -7.70 -11.28
CA PHE A 167 -12.03 -7.14 -10.04
C PHE A 167 -11.86 -5.64 -10.13
N GLU A 168 -11.13 -5.13 -11.12
CA GLU A 168 -10.82 -3.71 -11.26
C GLU A 168 -12.05 -2.80 -11.39
N TYR A 169 -13.05 -3.21 -12.15
CA TYR A 169 -14.26 -2.41 -12.39
C TYR A 169 -15.32 -2.54 -11.29
N PHE A 170 -15.32 -3.66 -10.57
CA PHE A 170 -16.32 -3.95 -9.54
C PHE A 170 -15.69 -4.18 -8.15
N LYS A 171 -14.51 -3.60 -7.87
CA LYS A 171 -13.81 -3.71 -6.57
C LYS A 171 -14.73 -3.58 -5.34
N PRO A 172 -15.69 -2.63 -5.28
CA PRO A 172 -16.64 -2.54 -4.17
C PRO A 172 -17.41 -3.83 -3.87
N LEU A 173 -17.74 -4.64 -4.87
CA LEU A 173 -18.40 -5.94 -4.68
C LEU A 173 -17.46 -6.98 -4.04
N PHE A 174 -16.17 -6.90 -4.35
CA PHE A 174 -15.16 -7.69 -3.68
C PHE A 174 -14.93 -7.19 -2.25
N GLY A 175 -14.92 -5.87 -2.02
CA GLY A 175 -14.90 -5.26 -0.68
C GLY A 175 -16.06 -5.74 0.20
N TYR A 176 -17.26 -5.84 -0.37
CA TYR A 176 -18.42 -6.44 0.29
C TYR A 176 -18.21 -7.88 0.72
N ILE A 177 -17.82 -8.77 -0.20
CA ILE A 177 -17.69 -10.19 0.16
C ILE A 177 -16.52 -10.42 1.14
N ILE A 178 -15.45 -9.62 1.00
CA ILE A 178 -14.31 -9.60 1.91
C ILE A 178 -14.73 -9.18 3.31
N THR A 179 -15.40 -8.03 3.45
CA THR A 179 -15.82 -7.53 4.77
C THR A 179 -16.90 -8.39 5.39
N LYS A 180 -17.73 -9.06 4.59
CA LYS A 180 -18.77 -9.98 5.06
C LYS A 180 -18.22 -11.32 5.56
N LYS A 181 -17.22 -11.89 4.89
CA LYS A 181 -16.75 -13.27 5.15
C LYS A 181 -15.38 -13.38 5.81
N HIS A 182 -14.50 -12.39 5.64
CA HIS A 182 -13.08 -12.51 5.99
C HIS A 182 -12.61 -11.47 7.00
N ILE A 183 -13.29 -10.33 7.14
CA ILE A 183 -12.91 -9.29 8.10
C ILE A 183 -13.90 -9.29 9.26
N ASN A 184 -13.40 -9.64 10.44
CA ASN A 184 -14.12 -9.50 11.70
C ASN A 184 -13.46 -8.38 12.52
N SER A 185 -14.24 -7.57 13.22
CA SER A 185 -13.71 -6.52 14.12
C SER A 185 -12.76 -7.07 15.19
N ASN A 186 -12.89 -8.35 15.54
CA ASN A 186 -12.03 -9.05 16.48
C ASN A 186 -10.88 -9.85 15.84
N SER A 187 -10.74 -9.81 14.51
CA SER A 187 -9.66 -10.50 13.79
C SER A 187 -8.29 -9.95 14.20
N TYR A 188 -7.27 -10.81 14.09
CA TYR A 188 -5.89 -10.46 14.43
C TYR A 188 -5.36 -9.32 13.54
N GLU A 189 -5.73 -9.32 12.26
CA GLU A 189 -5.33 -8.32 11.27
C GLU A 189 -5.88 -6.93 11.61
N VAL A 190 -7.15 -6.85 12.01
CA VAL A 190 -7.78 -5.59 12.44
C VAL A 190 -7.12 -5.08 13.71
N LYS A 191 -6.79 -5.96 14.66
CA LYS A 191 -6.09 -5.57 15.90
C LYS A 191 -4.70 -5.02 15.61
N ASN A 192 -3.88 -5.75 14.85
CA ASN A 192 -2.53 -5.31 14.46
C ASN A 192 -2.55 -3.97 13.73
N PHE A 193 -3.51 -3.79 12.81
CA PHE A 193 -3.69 -2.51 12.15
C PHE A 193 -3.97 -1.37 13.12
N VAL A 194 -5.00 -1.55 13.97
CA VAL A 194 -5.44 -0.51 14.90
C VAL A 194 -4.31 -0.16 15.85
N GLU A 195 -3.54 -1.16 16.31
CA GLU A 195 -2.36 -0.94 17.15
C GLU A 195 -1.30 -0.09 16.42
N ILE A 196 -0.95 -0.44 15.18
CA ILE A 196 0.02 0.32 14.39
C ILE A 196 -0.47 1.76 14.18
N LEU A 197 -1.75 1.94 13.86
CA LEU A 197 -2.35 3.24 13.65
C LEU A 197 -2.34 4.07 14.94
N GLU A 198 -2.63 3.45 16.09
CA GLU A 198 -2.58 4.09 17.41
C GLU A 198 -1.16 4.54 17.76
N ARG A 199 -0.17 3.66 17.61
CA ARG A 199 1.24 3.98 17.83
C ARG A 199 1.72 5.10 16.90
N PHE A 200 1.35 5.03 15.62
CA PHE A 200 1.63 6.08 14.64
C PHE A 200 1.02 7.43 15.06
N LEU A 201 -0.27 7.47 15.41
CA LEU A 201 -0.95 8.71 15.82
C LEU A 201 -0.37 9.31 17.10
N ALA A 202 0.06 8.46 18.04
CA ALA A 202 0.73 8.88 19.27
C ALA A 202 2.12 9.48 18.97
N LYS A 203 2.94 8.81 18.17
CA LYS A 203 4.26 9.30 17.77
C LYS A 203 4.17 10.57 16.89
N ALA A 204 3.21 10.63 15.97
CA ALA A 204 2.97 11.83 15.18
C ALA A 204 2.47 13.03 16.02
N LYS A 205 1.88 12.79 17.20
CA LYS A 205 1.46 13.85 18.12
C LYS A 205 2.65 14.48 18.86
N SER A 206 3.72 13.71 19.12
CA SER A 206 4.84 14.19 19.94
C SER A 206 5.77 15.16 19.20
N SER A 207 5.74 15.18 17.87
CA SER A 207 6.49 16.15 17.07
C SER A 207 5.69 17.43 16.84
N GLN A 208 6.33 18.58 17.04
CA GLN A 208 5.74 19.91 16.87
C GLN A 208 5.26 20.15 15.43
N THR A 209 5.95 19.60 14.43
CA THR A 209 5.62 19.80 13.00
C THR A 209 4.45 18.96 12.53
N THR A 210 4.20 17.81 13.15
CA THR A 210 3.16 16.86 12.73
C THR A 210 1.94 16.83 13.66
N SER A 211 2.02 17.47 14.82
CA SER A 211 0.97 17.45 15.85
C SER A 211 -0.35 18.02 15.34
N HIS A 212 -0.32 19.07 14.52
CA HIS A 212 -1.52 19.73 13.99
C HIS A 212 -1.79 19.42 12.51
N ASP A 213 -1.07 18.44 11.93
CA ASP A 213 -1.23 18.10 10.51
C ASP A 213 -2.63 17.51 10.22
N ILE A 214 -3.20 17.91 9.08
CA ILE A 214 -4.55 17.55 8.64
C ILE A 214 -4.68 16.03 8.44
N ILE A 215 -3.64 15.37 7.93
CA ILE A 215 -3.61 13.91 7.72
C ILE A 215 -3.74 13.20 9.06
N ARG A 216 -2.98 13.62 10.08
CA ARG A 216 -3.07 13.07 11.43
C ARG A 216 -4.49 13.22 11.99
N MET A 217 -5.10 14.41 11.87
CA MET A 217 -6.45 14.66 12.36
C MET A 217 -7.50 13.83 11.62
N LYS A 218 -7.36 13.63 10.31
CA LYS A 218 -8.26 12.77 9.52
C LYS A 218 -8.15 11.31 9.91
N LEU A 219 -6.93 10.80 10.07
CA LEU A 219 -6.69 9.42 10.51
C LEU A 219 -7.27 9.16 11.90
N LEU A 220 -7.19 10.15 12.81
CA LEU A 220 -7.82 10.06 14.12
C LEU A 220 -9.35 9.87 14.02
N THR A 221 -10.01 10.62 13.13
CA THR A 221 -11.46 10.50 12.89
C THR A 221 -11.85 9.20 12.20
N LEU A 222 -10.99 8.68 11.31
CA LEU A 222 -11.24 7.41 10.60
C LEU A 222 -10.90 6.17 11.43
N LYS A 223 -10.13 6.31 12.51
CA LYS A 223 -9.67 5.20 13.35
C LYS A 223 -10.79 4.23 13.76
N GLU A 224 -11.89 4.74 14.29
CA GLU A 224 -13.02 3.89 14.71
C GLU A 224 -13.75 3.27 13.52
N LYS A 225 -13.75 3.94 12.36
CA LYS A 225 -14.36 3.43 11.13
C LYS A 225 -13.61 2.22 10.59
N PHE A 226 -12.29 2.19 10.75
CA PHE A 226 -11.46 1.03 10.36
C PHE A 226 -11.71 -0.24 11.18
N ARG A 227 -12.32 -0.12 12.37
CA ARG A 227 -12.72 -1.28 13.19
C ARG A 227 -13.95 -1.99 12.65
N MET A 228 -14.77 -1.30 11.84
CA MET A 228 -16.03 -1.82 11.33
C MET A 228 -16.19 -1.58 9.82
N PRO A 229 -15.28 -2.08 8.97
CA PRO A 229 -15.33 -1.82 7.53
C PRO A 229 -16.62 -2.34 6.86
N GLN A 230 -17.29 -3.34 7.45
CA GLN A 230 -18.57 -3.87 6.97
C GLN A 230 -19.69 -2.82 6.87
N ILE A 231 -19.59 -1.68 7.57
CA ILE A 231 -20.62 -0.63 7.48
C ILE A 231 -20.58 0.10 6.14
N TYR A 232 -19.45 0.03 5.42
CA TYR A 232 -19.22 0.72 4.14
C TYR A 232 -19.62 -0.09 2.92
N PHE A 233 -19.88 -1.39 3.09
CA PHE A 233 -20.21 -2.29 1.99
C PHE A 233 -21.51 -3.01 2.32
N ARG A 234 -22.64 -2.36 2.05
CA ARG A 234 -23.98 -2.97 2.15
C ARG A 234 -24.53 -3.22 0.76
N ALA A 235 -25.28 -4.30 0.58
CA ALA A 235 -25.82 -4.64 -0.74
C ALA A 235 -26.71 -3.53 -1.32
N ASN A 236 -27.51 -2.87 -0.47
CA ASN A 236 -28.37 -1.75 -0.91
C ASN A 236 -27.55 -0.56 -1.41
N ASP A 237 -26.46 -0.21 -0.73
CA ASP A 237 -25.59 0.90 -1.12
C ASP A 237 -24.87 0.58 -2.44
N LEU A 238 -24.48 -0.68 -2.63
CA LEU A 238 -23.87 -1.16 -3.88
C LEU A 238 -24.87 -1.23 -5.03
N ASN A 239 -26.13 -1.59 -4.78
CA ASN A 239 -27.17 -1.46 -5.81
C ASN A 239 -27.37 -0.02 -6.23
N TYR A 240 -27.42 0.89 -5.26
CA TYR A 240 -27.57 2.31 -5.54
C TYR A 240 -26.38 2.85 -6.34
N GLU A 241 -25.15 2.51 -5.93
CA GLU A 241 -23.92 2.82 -6.64
C GLU A 241 -24.03 2.42 -8.11
N TYR A 242 -24.26 1.14 -8.39
CA TYR A 242 -24.26 0.61 -9.75
C TYR A 242 -25.60 0.76 -10.51
N ARG A 243 -26.60 1.47 -9.97
CA ARG A 243 -27.94 1.55 -10.57
C ARG A 243 -27.92 2.12 -11.99
N GLU A 244 -27.22 3.23 -12.18
CA GLU A 244 -27.16 3.94 -13.47
C GLU A 244 -26.26 3.25 -14.50
N LEU A 245 -25.43 2.29 -14.07
CA LEU A 245 -24.52 1.58 -14.95
C LEU A 245 -25.28 0.52 -15.76
N SER A 246 -25.27 0.64 -17.09
CA SER A 246 -25.80 -0.39 -17.98
C SER A 246 -24.69 -1.31 -18.49
N ILE A 247 -24.85 -2.61 -18.28
CA ILE A 247 -23.94 -3.67 -18.74
C ILE A 247 -24.69 -4.59 -19.70
N TYR A 248 -24.09 -4.84 -20.86
CA TYR A 248 -24.64 -5.69 -21.91
C TYR A 248 -23.79 -6.94 -22.06
N ARG A 249 -24.41 -8.11 -21.88
CA ARG A 249 -23.72 -9.40 -21.92
C ARG A 249 -23.08 -9.69 -23.29
N GLU A 250 -23.62 -9.14 -24.37
CA GLU A 250 -23.10 -9.36 -25.73
C GLU A 250 -21.99 -8.37 -26.14
N SER A 251 -21.76 -7.28 -25.38
CA SER A 251 -20.93 -6.16 -25.85
C SER A 251 -19.87 -5.70 -24.87
N TYR A 252 -18.71 -6.36 -24.92
CA TYR A 252 -17.55 -6.02 -24.08
C TYR A 252 -17.04 -4.59 -24.29
N GLN A 253 -16.84 -4.14 -25.53
CA GLN A 253 -16.30 -2.80 -25.83
C GLN A 253 -17.21 -1.67 -25.33
N HIS A 254 -18.52 -1.87 -25.44
CA HIS A 254 -19.48 -0.90 -24.92
C HIS A 254 -19.45 -0.86 -23.38
N ASN A 255 -19.37 -2.02 -22.74
CA ASN A 255 -19.27 -2.09 -21.27
C ASN A 255 -18.03 -1.38 -20.74
N ILE A 256 -16.86 -1.58 -21.38
CA ILE A 256 -15.62 -0.90 -20.97
C ILE A 256 -15.79 0.62 -21.03
N LYS A 257 -16.35 1.14 -22.14
CA LYS A 257 -16.59 2.59 -22.29
C LYS A 257 -17.54 3.13 -21.22
N ASN A 258 -18.62 2.40 -20.94
CA ASN A 258 -19.59 2.79 -19.90
C ASN A 258 -18.97 2.75 -18.50
N LEU A 259 -18.20 1.71 -18.19
CA LEU A 259 -17.49 1.55 -16.92
C LEU A 259 -16.45 2.64 -16.70
N GLU A 260 -15.65 2.97 -17.72
CA GLU A 260 -14.68 4.07 -17.64
C GLU A 260 -15.33 5.44 -17.42
N LEU A 261 -16.47 5.69 -18.08
CA LEU A 261 -17.23 6.93 -17.88
C LEU A 261 -17.86 6.96 -16.48
N TYR A 262 -18.51 5.87 -16.08
CA TYR A 262 -19.16 5.72 -14.79
C TYR A 262 -18.18 5.94 -13.64
N ARG A 263 -16.99 5.30 -13.69
CA ARG A 263 -15.95 5.49 -12.67
C ARG A 263 -15.58 6.96 -12.51
N LYS A 264 -15.37 7.69 -13.61
CA LYS A 264 -14.94 9.09 -13.57
C LYS A 264 -15.99 10.05 -13.01
N VAL A 265 -17.27 9.77 -13.24
CA VAL A 265 -18.35 10.75 -12.99
C VAL A 265 -19.21 10.38 -11.79
N ASN A 266 -19.50 9.09 -11.60
CA ASN A 266 -20.58 8.63 -10.75
C ASN A 266 -20.12 7.74 -9.58
N SER A 267 -18.92 7.15 -9.64
CA SER A 267 -18.48 6.20 -8.62
C SER A 267 -18.08 6.89 -7.32
N THR A 268 -18.74 6.53 -6.23
CA THR A 268 -18.38 7.00 -4.88
C THR A 268 -17.11 6.34 -4.36
N TYR A 269 -16.66 5.26 -5.00
CA TYR A 269 -15.46 4.50 -4.62
C TYR A 269 -14.20 4.88 -5.39
N GLU A 270 -14.21 5.90 -6.25
CA GLU A 270 -12.97 6.44 -6.82
C GLU A 270 -12.26 7.42 -5.88
N TYR A 271 -13.00 8.10 -4.99
CA TYR A 271 -12.46 9.14 -4.11
C TYR A 271 -13.11 9.12 -2.72
N GLY A 272 -12.48 9.79 -1.75
CA GLY A 272 -13.08 9.99 -0.42
C GLY A 272 -13.08 8.74 0.49
N VAL A 273 -13.97 8.75 1.49
CA VAL A 273 -13.96 7.76 2.59
C VAL A 273 -14.25 6.35 2.10
N GLN A 274 -15.18 6.19 1.15
CA GLN A 274 -15.55 4.91 0.56
C GLN A 274 -14.34 4.26 -0.13
N ARG A 275 -13.59 5.04 -0.91
CA ARG A 275 -12.32 4.59 -1.49
C ARG A 275 -11.31 4.20 -0.41
N THR A 276 -11.15 5.00 0.66
CA THR A 276 -10.27 4.65 1.79
C THR A 276 -10.64 3.29 2.38
N MET A 277 -11.92 3.08 2.66
CA MET A 277 -12.40 1.88 3.31
C MET A 277 -12.30 0.65 2.39
N LEU A 278 -12.39 0.86 1.07
CA LEU A 278 -12.20 -0.20 0.08
C LEU A 278 -10.76 -0.65 0.02
N ASP A 279 -9.83 0.29 -0.18
CA ASP A 279 -8.39 -0.02 -0.21
C ASP A 279 -7.95 -0.64 1.12
N TRP A 280 -8.50 -0.15 2.22
CA TRP A 280 -8.29 -0.70 3.55
C TRP A 280 -8.76 -2.15 3.70
N SER A 281 -9.98 -2.44 3.25
CA SER A 281 -10.54 -3.79 3.33
C SER A 281 -9.76 -4.78 2.47
N LEU A 282 -9.30 -4.34 1.29
CA LEU A 282 -8.42 -5.14 0.43
C LEU A 282 -7.07 -5.40 1.11
N TYR A 283 -6.45 -4.38 1.71
CA TYR A 283 -5.20 -4.53 2.44
C TYR A 283 -5.33 -5.51 3.63
N LEU A 284 -6.41 -5.41 4.41
CA LEU A 284 -6.68 -6.34 5.52
C LEU A 284 -6.80 -7.78 5.03
N TYR A 285 -7.54 -8.01 3.96
CA TYR A 285 -7.69 -9.33 3.36
C TYR A 285 -6.34 -9.91 2.89
N GLN A 286 -5.49 -9.08 2.32
CA GLN A 286 -4.18 -9.46 1.80
C GLN A 286 -3.12 -9.63 2.88
N SER A 287 -3.30 -9.00 4.04
CA SER A 287 -2.37 -9.07 5.17
C SER A 287 -2.69 -10.18 6.17
N ARG A 288 -3.68 -11.03 5.87
CA ARG A 288 -4.09 -12.13 6.75
C ARG A 288 -2.92 -13.03 7.12
N ASN A 289 -2.78 -13.27 8.42
CA ASN A 289 -1.73 -14.09 9.02
C ASN A 289 -0.29 -13.67 8.66
N LYS A 290 -0.06 -12.40 8.29
CA LYS A 290 1.29 -11.90 8.01
C LYS A 290 1.99 -11.41 9.29
N PRO A 291 3.33 -11.52 9.38
CA PRO A 291 4.11 -11.06 10.54
C PRO A 291 4.12 -9.54 10.66
N MET A 292 4.45 -9.00 11.83
CA MET A 292 4.54 -7.53 12.00
C MET A 292 5.62 -6.87 11.13
N SER A 293 6.68 -7.60 10.78
CA SER A 293 7.69 -7.15 9.81
C SER A 293 7.07 -6.79 8.45
N TYR A 294 5.97 -7.43 8.05
CA TYR A 294 5.20 -7.08 6.86
C TYR A 294 4.47 -5.75 7.02
N TYR A 295 3.71 -5.58 8.12
CA TYR A 295 2.90 -4.38 8.33
C TYR A 295 3.76 -3.12 8.50
N TYR A 296 4.89 -3.22 9.20
CA TYR A 296 5.79 -2.08 9.34
C TYR A 296 6.48 -1.71 8.03
N ALA A 297 6.83 -2.70 7.18
CA ALA A 297 7.49 -2.45 5.90
C ALA A 297 6.55 -1.93 4.79
N THR A 298 5.24 -2.14 4.94
CA THR A 298 4.24 -1.75 3.95
C THR A 298 3.37 -0.62 4.47
N LEU A 299 2.46 -0.91 5.40
CA LEU A 299 1.51 0.06 5.94
C LEU A 299 2.19 1.21 6.71
N ASN A 300 3.04 0.92 7.69
CA ASN A 300 3.55 1.97 8.59
C ASN A 300 4.39 3.00 7.83
N VAL A 301 5.24 2.52 6.92
CA VAL A 301 6.00 3.35 5.97
C VAL A 301 5.07 4.29 5.21
N HIS A 302 3.96 3.78 4.65
CA HIS A 302 3.02 4.61 3.89
C HIS A 302 2.27 5.65 4.74
N LEU A 303 1.96 5.34 6.00
CA LEU A 303 1.39 6.32 6.94
C LEU A 303 2.36 7.50 7.13
N TRP A 304 3.64 7.21 7.37
CA TRP A 304 4.67 8.24 7.50
C TRP A 304 4.92 8.99 6.20
N MET A 305 4.97 8.29 5.06
CA MET A 305 5.12 8.94 3.76
C MET A 305 4.01 9.95 3.50
N THR A 306 2.78 9.60 3.83
CA THR A 306 1.63 10.48 3.62
C THR A 306 1.73 11.74 4.49
N LEU A 307 2.09 11.56 5.76
CA LEU A 307 2.28 12.67 6.70
C LEU A 307 3.45 13.57 6.32
N TYR A 308 4.60 12.99 5.96
CA TYR A 308 5.78 13.76 5.55
C TYR A 308 5.59 14.40 4.17
N ASN A 309 4.85 13.79 3.26
CA ASN A 309 4.51 14.42 2.00
C ASN A 309 3.67 15.69 2.19
N SER A 310 2.78 15.73 3.18
CA SER A 310 2.04 16.94 3.56
C SER A 310 3.00 17.98 4.17
N THR A 311 3.70 17.58 5.24
CA THR A 311 4.49 18.50 6.07
C THR A 311 5.76 19.01 5.39
N GLU A 312 6.52 18.17 4.67
CA GLU A 312 7.75 18.62 3.98
C GLU A 312 7.45 19.54 2.80
N ARG A 313 6.33 19.32 2.10
CA ARG A 313 5.90 20.23 1.04
C ARG A 313 5.45 21.56 1.60
N GLN A 314 4.69 21.56 2.69
CA GLN A 314 4.32 22.81 3.36
C GLN A 314 5.57 23.58 3.82
N GLN A 315 6.52 22.91 4.49
CA GLN A 315 7.78 23.51 4.92
C GLN A 315 8.62 24.02 3.75
N SER A 316 8.60 23.35 2.60
CA SER A 316 9.34 23.81 1.40
C SER A 316 8.85 25.17 0.88
N LEU A 317 7.59 25.53 1.15
CA LEU A 317 6.96 26.79 0.75
C LEU A 317 7.17 27.92 1.77
N GLU A 318 7.66 27.60 2.97
CA GLU A 318 7.97 28.59 4.00
C GLU A 318 9.27 29.35 3.69
N ILE A 319 9.44 30.53 4.29
CA ILE A 319 10.65 31.35 4.11
C ILE A 319 11.88 30.57 4.58
N GLY A 320 12.84 30.34 3.67
CA GLY A 320 14.04 29.53 3.95
C GLY A 320 13.85 28.02 3.77
N GLY A 321 12.64 27.55 3.47
CA GLY A 321 12.33 26.12 3.29
C GLY A 321 13.09 25.45 2.15
N LEU A 322 13.21 26.15 1.01
CA LEU A 322 14.01 25.67 -0.13
C LEU A 322 15.50 25.61 0.20
N GLN A 323 16.02 26.61 0.91
CA GLN A 323 17.43 26.66 1.33
C GLN A 323 17.77 25.48 2.25
N ARG A 324 16.90 25.19 3.24
CA ARG A 324 17.02 24.00 4.09
C ARG A 324 17.06 22.71 3.27
N LEU A 325 16.18 22.57 2.26
CA LEU A 325 16.15 21.37 1.42
C LEU A 325 17.42 21.22 0.59
N LEU A 326 17.99 22.31 0.08
CA LEU A 326 19.27 22.30 -0.63
C LEU A 326 20.41 21.85 0.29
N GLU A 327 20.51 22.42 1.49
CA GLU A 327 21.50 22.03 2.50
C GLU A 327 21.38 20.55 2.89
N VAL A 328 20.15 20.05 3.06
CA VAL A 328 19.91 18.63 3.31
C VAL A 328 20.33 17.78 2.11
N GLY A 329 20.04 18.20 0.88
CA GLY A 329 20.45 17.49 -0.34
C GLY A 329 21.97 17.40 -0.50
N GLU A 330 22.68 18.48 -0.17
CA GLU A 330 24.15 18.52 -0.13
C GLU A 330 24.71 17.62 0.97
N CYS A 331 24.16 17.69 2.18
CA CYS A 331 24.55 16.85 3.30
C CYS A 331 24.34 15.36 2.97
N LEU A 332 23.21 15.00 2.38
CA LEU A 332 22.91 13.63 1.97
C LEU A 332 23.75 13.16 0.76
N LYS A 333 24.58 14.05 0.19
CA LYS A 333 25.37 13.80 -1.04
C LYS A 333 24.50 13.24 -2.17
N LEU A 334 23.29 13.79 -2.35
CA LEU A 334 22.37 13.30 -3.37
C LEU A 334 22.97 13.51 -4.77
N PRO A 335 22.72 12.61 -5.74
CA PRO A 335 23.21 12.77 -7.11
C PRO A 335 22.72 14.07 -7.75
N GLN A 336 23.48 14.58 -8.73
CA GLN A 336 23.15 15.82 -9.42
C GLN A 336 21.73 15.83 -10.00
N PHE A 337 21.25 14.72 -10.57
CA PHE A 337 19.89 14.66 -11.12
C PHE A 337 18.80 14.84 -10.05
N VAL A 338 19.05 14.41 -8.81
CA VAL A 338 18.15 14.66 -7.67
C VAL A 338 18.27 16.12 -7.21
N ASN A 339 19.47 16.68 -7.25
CA ASN A 339 19.70 18.08 -6.89
C ASN A 339 19.18 19.09 -7.91
N VAL A 340 18.96 18.69 -9.18
CA VAL A 340 18.34 19.56 -10.20
C VAL A 340 16.80 19.54 -10.11
N LEU A 341 16.22 18.48 -9.53
CA LEU A 341 14.77 18.29 -9.44
C LEU A 341 14.30 18.46 -8.00
N ASP A 342 13.72 19.62 -7.68
CA ASP A 342 13.17 19.90 -6.33
C ASP A 342 12.22 18.80 -5.84
N GLU A 343 11.40 18.25 -6.76
CA GLU A 343 10.50 17.14 -6.48
C GLU A 343 11.24 15.87 -6.04
N ALA A 344 12.34 15.51 -6.70
CA ALA A 344 13.14 14.34 -6.33
C ALA A 344 13.82 14.54 -4.98
N ARG A 345 14.27 15.78 -4.68
CA ARG A 345 14.89 16.13 -3.39
C ARG A 345 13.90 16.05 -2.24
N ILE A 346 12.69 16.58 -2.43
CA ILE A 346 11.61 16.49 -1.43
C ILE A 346 11.24 15.02 -1.20
N LEU A 347 11.11 14.22 -2.26
CA LEU A 347 10.82 12.79 -2.14
C LEU A 347 11.94 12.04 -1.39
N ALA A 348 13.21 12.35 -1.64
CA ALA A 348 14.33 11.75 -0.92
C ALA A 348 14.22 11.97 0.60
N VAL A 349 13.92 13.21 1.00
CA VAL A 349 13.72 13.58 2.42
C VAL A 349 12.52 12.84 3.03
N ILE A 350 11.38 12.84 2.33
CA ILE A 350 10.16 12.15 2.77
C ILE A 350 10.45 10.66 3.01
N TYR A 351 11.05 9.98 2.05
CA TYR A 351 11.27 8.53 2.10
C TYR A 351 12.29 8.14 3.17
N LEU A 352 13.34 8.95 3.34
CA LEU A 352 14.31 8.79 4.41
C LEU A 352 13.63 8.91 5.79
N LYS A 353 12.85 9.97 6.02
CA LYS A 353 12.11 10.19 7.28
C LYS A 353 11.12 9.05 7.55
N SER A 354 10.37 8.63 6.52
CA SER A 354 9.41 7.53 6.62
C SER A 354 10.05 6.20 6.95
N PHE A 355 11.16 5.87 6.28
CA PHE A 355 11.90 4.64 6.56
C PHE A 355 12.42 4.62 8.00
N ARG A 356 13.07 5.70 8.45
CA ARG A 356 13.63 5.80 9.81
C ARG A 356 12.55 5.58 10.86
N ASN A 357 11.41 6.26 10.73
CA ASN A 357 10.30 6.12 11.68
C ASN A 357 9.66 4.73 11.67
N ALA A 358 9.51 4.11 10.50
CA ALA A 358 8.94 2.78 10.39
C ALA A 358 9.88 1.70 10.94
N TRP A 359 11.18 1.80 10.66
CA TRP A 359 12.18 0.89 11.20
C TRP A 359 12.28 1.01 12.72
N GLU A 360 12.36 2.23 13.24
CA GLU A 360 12.36 2.48 14.67
C GLU A 360 11.08 1.95 15.32
N GLY A 361 9.90 2.25 14.75
CA GLY A 361 8.63 1.75 15.25
C GLY A 361 8.54 0.23 15.27
N TYR A 362 9.16 -0.45 14.31
CA TYR A 362 9.23 -1.92 14.29
C TYR A 362 10.15 -2.45 15.39
N ARG A 363 11.33 -1.85 15.59
CA ARG A 363 12.23 -2.21 16.69
C ARG A 363 11.57 -2.00 18.05
N ASP A 364 10.88 -0.88 18.24
CA ASP A 364 10.15 -0.56 19.46
C ASP A 364 9.04 -1.58 19.72
N TRP A 365 8.36 -2.05 18.67
CA TRP A 365 7.33 -3.09 18.79
C TRP A 365 7.91 -4.40 19.30
N ILE A 366 9.04 -4.87 18.74
CA ILE A 366 9.71 -6.11 19.17
C ILE A 366 10.00 -6.08 20.67
N THR A 367 10.46 -4.94 21.19
CA THR A 367 10.86 -4.80 22.60
C THR A 367 9.73 -4.30 23.52
N ALA A 368 8.53 -4.06 23.01
CA ALA A 368 7.45 -3.45 23.78
C ALA A 368 6.87 -4.39 24.85
N SER A 369 6.95 -5.71 24.65
CA SER A 369 6.45 -6.73 25.58
C SER A 369 7.20 -8.05 25.39
N THR A 370 7.17 -8.91 26.40
CA THR A 370 7.71 -10.28 26.29
C THR A 370 6.97 -11.09 25.23
N GLU A 371 5.65 -10.89 25.10
CA GLU A 371 4.83 -11.54 24.08
C GLU A 371 5.30 -11.20 22.66
N HIS A 372 5.60 -9.92 22.37
CA HIS A 372 6.10 -9.53 21.04
C HIS A 372 7.47 -10.13 20.74
N GLN A 373 8.33 -10.22 21.76
CA GLN A 373 9.63 -10.83 21.63
C GLN A 373 9.50 -12.35 21.35
N GLU A 374 8.64 -13.06 22.08
CA GLU A 374 8.37 -14.49 21.87
C GLU A 374 7.83 -14.75 20.46
N ILE A 375 6.87 -13.94 20.00
CA ILE A 375 6.36 -13.99 18.62
C ILE A 375 7.50 -13.79 17.61
N TYR A 376 8.31 -12.74 17.80
CA TYR A 376 9.43 -12.43 16.90
C TYR A 376 10.46 -13.57 16.84
N ASP A 377 10.76 -14.20 17.97
CA ASP A 377 11.70 -15.32 18.08
C ASP A 377 11.14 -16.59 17.42
N GLU A 378 9.89 -16.98 17.70
CA GLU A 378 9.24 -18.15 17.05
C GLU A 378 9.12 -17.96 15.53
N GLU A 379 8.80 -16.75 15.06
CA GLU A 379 8.79 -16.43 13.63
C GLU A 379 10.20 -16.56 13.01
N ASN A 380 11.25 -16.16 13.71
CA ASN A 380 12.63 -16.29 13.22
C ASN A 380 13.09 -17.74 13.12
N ASP A 381 12.73 -18.60 14.07
CA ASP A 381 13.04 -20.04 14.02
C ASP A 381 12.46 -20.70 12.77
N ILE A 382 11.29 -20.24 12.32
CA ILE A 382 10.64 -20.71 11.09
C ILE A 382 11.38 -20.17 9.84
N LEU A 383 11.68 -18.87 9.84
CA LEU A 383 12.30 -18.18 8.70
C LEU A 383 13.78 -18.58 8.49
N GLU A 384 14.48 -18.99 9.55
CA GLU A 384 15.90 -19.37 9.49
C GLU A 384 16.14 -20.54 8.52
N LYS A 385 15.16 -21.46 8.41
CA LYS A 385 15.18 -22.57 7.44
C LYS A 385 15.34 -22.10 5.98
N TYR A 386 14.98 -20.85 5.70
CA TYR A 386 15.07 -20.20 4.40
C TYR A 386 16.20 -19.16 4.33
N ARG A 387 17.12 -19.13 5.32
CA ARG A 387 18.16 -18.10 5.48
C ARG A 387 17.62 -16.67 5.61
N LEU A 388 16.35 -16.56 6.03
CA LEU A 388 15.65 -15.32 6.31
C LEU A 388 15.53 -15.11 7.82
N ASN A 389 15.20 -13.88 8.18
CA ASN A 389 14.70 -13.53 9.49
C ASN A 389 13.74 -12.34 9.32
N ASN A 390 13.01 -12.01 10.36
CA ASN A 390 12.02 -10.94 10.34
C ASN A 390 12.59 -9.58 9.94
N LYS A 391 13.84 -9.28 10.30
CA LYS A 391 14.49 -8.03 9.89
C LYS A 391 14.80 -8.04 8.39
N LYS A 392 15.38 -9.11 7.85
CA LYS A 392 15.56 -9.30 6.39
C LYS A 392 14.23 -9.18 5.67
N LEU A 393 13.17 -9.75 6.23
CA LEU A 393 11.82 -9.68 5.69
C LEU A 393 11.34 -8.23 5.60
N PHE A 394 11.47 -7.44 6.68
CA PHE A 394 11.14 -6.01 6.67
C PHE A 394 11.91 -5.26 5.56
N PHE A 395 13.23 -5.41 5.50
CA PHE A 395 14.08 -4.70 4.53
C PHE A 395 13.78 -5.09 3.08
N THR A 396 13.51 -6.37 2.84
CA THR A 396 13.20 -6.88 1.50
C THR A 396 11.84 -6.37 1.04
N LEU A 397 10.81 -6.47 1.89
CA LEU A 397 9.47 -6.00 1.58
C LEU A 397 9.42 -4.49 1.39
N TYR A 398 10.12 -3.72 2.24
CA TYR A 398 10.25 -2.27 2.08
C TYR A 398 10.78 -1.95 0.68
N ALA A 399 11.85 -2.63 0.26
CA ALA A 399 12.50 -2.35 -1.01
C ALA A 399 11.67 -2.77 -2.23
N GLN A 400 10.93 -3.88 -2.13
CA GLN A 400 10.07 -4.36 -3.21
C GLN A 400 8.93 -3.41 -3.57
N ASN A 401 8.49 -2.55 -2.65
CA ASN A 401 7.58 -1.44 -2.96
C ASN A 401 8.05 -0.62 -4.17
N PHE A 402 9.36 -0.49 -4.35
CA PHE A 402 9.95 0.48 -5.25
C PHE A 402 10.50 -0.13 -6.55
N CYS A 403 10.27 -1.42 -6.81
CA CYS A 403 10.81 -2.10 -7.99
C CYS A 403 10.31 -1.50 -9.32
N GLU A 404 9.09 -0.96 -9.36
CA GLU A 404 8.47 -0.40 -10.57
C GLU A 404 9.10 0.93 -11.03
N PHE A 405 9.87 1.60 -10.17
CA PHE A 405 10.42 2.94 -10.45
C PHE A 405 11.81 2.90 -11.11
N GLY A 406 12.37 1.71 -11.29
CA GLY A 406 13.71 1.54 -11.85
C GLY A 406 14.83 1.83 -10.86
N ARG A 407 16.03 1.34 -11.22
CA ARG A 407 17.20 1.30 -10.35
C ARG A 407 17.62 2.68 -9.83
N ASP A 408 17.74 3.67 -10.72
CA ASP A 408 18.30 4.96 -10.35
C ASP A 408 17.47 5.70 -9.30
N LEU A 409 16.14 5.69 -9.45
CA LEU A 409 15.25 6.34 -8.49
C LEU A 409 15.17 5.54 -7.18
N ALA A 410 15.08 4.21 -7.27
CA ALA A 410 15.05 3.36 -6.09
C ALA A 410 16.32 3.51 -5.26
N GLU A 411 17.50 3.39 -5.86
CA GLU A 411 18.79 3.45 -5.16
C GLU A 411 19.09 4.83 -4.58
N ASN A 412 18.73 5.91 -5.27
CA ASN A 412 19.17 7.26 -4.90
C ASN A 412 18.12 8.10 -4.18
N VAL A 413 16.86 7.67 -4.16
CA VAL A 413 15.77 8.39 -3.50
C VAL A 413 15.10 7.50 -2.46
N PHE A 414 14.67 6.29 -2.85
CA PHE A 414 13.84 5.46 -1.98
C PHE A 414 14.65 4.61 -0.99
N TYR A 415 15.85 4.16 -1.37
CA TYR A 415 16.72 3.33 -0.54
C TYR A 415 17.71 4.14 0.30
N LEU A 416 17.61 5.48 0.31
CA LEU A 416 18.47 6.34 1.13
C LEU A 416 18.41 5.93 2.60
N GLY A 417 17.21 5.63 3.11
CA GLY A 417 17.02 5.12 4.46
C GLY A 417 17.79 3.83 4.74
N LEU A 418 17.89 2.94 3.75
CA LEU A 418 18.63 1.68 3.85
C LEU A 418 20.13 1.91 3.90
N LYS A 419 20.62 2.78 3.01
CA LYS A 419 22.04 3.15 2.89
C LYS A 419 22.59 3.87 4.12
N GLN A 420 21.71 4.47 4.91
CA GLN A 420 22.05 5.14 6.17
C GLN A 420 21.71 4.31 7.42
N ASN A 421 21.35 3.03 7.27
CA ASN A 421 20.92 2.22 8.39
C ASN A 421 21.98 1.17 8.75
N HIS A 422 22.53 1.24 9.96
CA HIS A 422 23.52 0.27 10.45
C HIS A 422 23.01 -1.18 10.47
N ASP A 423 21.73 -1.38 10.81
CA ASP A 423 21.15 -2.72 10.89
C ASP A 423 21.11 -3.35 9.50
N PHE A 424 20.83 -2.57 8.44
CA PHE A 424 20.86 -3.05 7.05
C PHE A 424 22.21 -3.70 6.70
N PHE A 425 23.33 -2.99 6.92
CA PHE A 425 24.66 -3.51 6.62
C PHE A 425 25.01 -4.74 7.45
N LYS A 426 24.60 -4.78 8.73
CA LYS A 426 24.80 -5.94 9.60
C LYS A 426 24.02 -7.17 9.10
N ILE A 427 22.75 -6.96 8.74
CA ILE A 427 21.83 -8.02 8.31
C ILE A 427 22.28 -8.67 7.00
N TYR A 428 22.78 -7.88 6.06
CA TYR A 428 23.29 -8.36 4.77
C TYR A 428 24.81 -8.61 4.77
N SER A 429 25.46 -8.48 5.93
CA SER A 429 26.89 -8.73 6.13
C SER A 429 27.78 -7.98 5.13
N CYS A 430 27.49 -6.69 4.92
CA CYS A 430 28.27 -5.84 4.03
C CYS A 430 29.65 -5.51 4.64
N ASN A 431 30.71 -5.73 3.87
CA ASN A 431 32.09 -5.62 4.36
C ASN A 431 32.66 -4.19 4.37
N TYR A 432 31.98 -3.22 3.76
CA TYR A 432 32.41 -1.82 3.76
C TYR A 432 31.63 -1.03 4.81
N LYS A 433 32.35 -0.22 5.59
CA LYS A 433 31.71 0.79 6.44
C LYS A 433 31.21 1.90 5.53
N PRO A 434 29.92 2.28 5.57
CA PRO A 434 29.49 3.47 4.85
C PRO A 434 30.32 4.66 5.31
N GLU A 435 30.73 5.51 4.36
CA GLU A 435 31.24 6.85 4.69
C GLU A 435 30.21 7.50 5.62
N SER A 436 30.65 7.87 6.82
CA SER A 436 29.89 8.50 7.93
C SER A 436 28.37 8.52 7.77
N PHE A 437 27.65 7.92 8.72
CA PHE A 437 26.21 8.13 8.87
C PHE A 437 25.95 9.61 9.11
N LEU A 438 25.71 10.37 8.03
CA LEU A 438 25.52 11.80 8.10
C LEU A 438 24.16 12.06 8.74
N ASP A 439 24.17 12.66 9.92
CA ASP A 439 22.96 13.08 10.62
C ASP A 439 22.44 14.38 10.00
N CYS A 440 21.90 14.26 8.79
CA CYS A 440 21.42 15.39 8.00
C CYS A 440 19.97 15.79 8.34
N ILE A 441 19.22 14.94 9.05
CA ILE A 441 17.76 15.03 9.21
C ILE A 441 17.30 14.53 10.57
#